data_AF-D0LQ03-F1
#
_entry.id   AF-D0LQ03-F1
#
_cell.length_a   1.000
_cell.length_b   1.000
_cell.length_c   1.000
_cell.angle_alpha   90.00
_cell.angle_beta   90.00
_cell.angle_gamma   90.00
#
_symmetry.space_group_name_H-M   'P 1'
#
loop_
_entity.id
_entity.type
_entity.pdbx_description
1 polymer ?
#
loop_
_entity_poly.entity_id
_entity_poly.type
_entity_poly.pdbx_seq_one_letter_code
_entity_poly.pdbx_strand_id
1 'polypeptide(L)'
;MRRASVAALSVAGLLAGALAGASCKRDAAPEQPSTSPALPSDRGLRGLAEFDGLAGEERALALFDEVGKVILHPRCVNCHPSSERPTQGEDGVPHQPLVLGLNDGTGADGLPCTACHGETNFRNVPGNPKWHLAPIEMAWQGRTLGEICAQISDPARNGGKDMAELAHHMAEDELVAYGWNPPEHLEPAPGNQALFGQLFQAWIDAGAVCPQP
;
A
#
# COMPACT_ATOMS: atom_id res chain seq x y z
N MET A 1 -44.47 -27.70 -55.01
CA MET A 1 -45.87 -27.22 -55.15
C MET A 1 -45.92 -25.85 -54.47
N ARG A 2 -46.25 -24.74 -55.15
CA ARG A 2 -47.60 -24.08 -55.16
C ARG A 2 -48.24 -24.04 -53.76
N ARG A 3 -48.72 -22.94 -53.17
CA ARG A 3 -49.08 -21.54 -53.56
C ARG A 3 -49.16 -20.70 -52.24
N ALA A 4 -49.25 -19.36 -52.15
CA ALA A 4 -49.19 -18.22 -53.08
C ALA A 4 -48.89 -16.91 -52.28
N SER A 5 -48.66 -15.78 -52.96
CA SER A 5 -48.49 -14.44 -52.39
C SER A 5 -49.82 -13.72 -52.10
N VAL A 6 -49.82 -12.73 -51.20
CA VAL A 6 -50.74 -11.57 -51.23
C VAL A 6 -49.93 -10.30 -50.96
N ALA A 7 -50.19 -9.24 -51.74
CA ALA A 7 -49.58 -7.93 -51.59
C ALA A 7 -50.66 -6.84 -51.54
N ALA A 8 -50.45 -5.84 -50.69
CA ALA A 8 -51.14 -4.54 -50.65
C ALA A 8 -50.40 -3.68 -49.62
N LEU A 9 -50.25 -2.36 -49.73
CA LEU A 9 -50.27 -1.38 -50.83
C LEU A 9 -49.78 -0.08 -50.15
N SER A 10 -49.05 0.78 -50.86
CA SER A 10 -48.33 1.91 -50.27
C SER A 10 -49.21 3.10 -49.88
N VAL A 11 -48.84 3.83 -48.83
CA VAL A 11 -49.03 5.30 -48.76
C VAL A 11 -47.74 5.93 -48.24
N ALA A 12 -47.15 6.84 -49.03
CA ALA A 12 -46.00 7.63 -48.63
C ALA A 12 -46.43 8.90 -47.90
N GLY A 13 -45.70 9.28 -46.84
CA GLY A 13 -45.84 10.56 -46.16
C GLY A 13 -44.46 11.17 -45.93
N LEU A 14 -44.05 12.10 -46.80
CA LEU A 14 -42.87 12.93 -46.51
C LEU A 14 -43.25 13.99 -45.48
N LEU A 15 -42.54 14.02 -44.36
CA LEU A 15 -42.47 15.18 -43.48
C LEU A 15 -40.99 15.54 -43.27
N ALA A 16 -40.53 16.55 -44.00
CA ALA A 16 -39.23 17.15 -43.80
C ALA A 16 -39.26 18.03 -42.54
N GLY A 17 -38.86 17.46 -41.40
CA GLY A 17 -38.66 18.20 -40.15
C GLY A 17 -37.21 18.66 -40.03
N ALA A 18 -36.95 19.94 -40.28
CA ALA A 18 -35.65 20.53 -39.97
C ALA A 18 -35.50 20.70 -38.45
N LEU A 19 -34.56 19.99 -37.84
CA LEU A 19 -34.15 20.20 -36.45
C LEU A 19 -32.75 20.82 -36.41
N ALA A 20 -32.68 22.02 -35.85
CA ALA A 20 -31.45 22.78 -35.68
C ALA A 20 -30.47 22.05 -34.75
N GLY A 21 -29.17 22.20 -35.03
CA GLY A 21 -28.11 21.65 -34.19
C GLY A 21 -28.08 22.30 -32.81
N ALA A 22 -28.55 21.58 -31.80
CA ALA A 22 -28.31 21.92 -30.40
C ALA A 22 -26.88 21.51 -30.03
N SER A 23 -25.97 22.48 -30.01
CA SER A 23 -24.60 22.25 -29.55
C SER A 23 -24.60 22.07 -28.04
N CYS A 24 -24.50 20.82 -27.58
CA CYS A 24 -24.33 20.50 -26.16
C CYS A 24 -22.97 20.99 -25.67
N LYS A 25 -22.94 22.22 -25.15
CA LYS A 25 -21.88 22.63 -24.23
C LYS A 25 -21.92 21.65 -23.04
N ARG A 26 -20.83 20.93 -22.82
CA ARG A 26 -20.60 20.26 -21.54
C ARG A 26 -20.15 21.32 -20.57
N ASP A 27 -21.04 21.74 -19.68
CA ASP A 27 -20.62 22.47 -18.50
C ASP A 27 -19.73 21.55 -17.67
N ALA A 28 -18.57 22.06 -17.23
CA ALA A 28 -17.66 21.31 -16.38
C ALA A 28 -18.35 21.03 -15.04
N ALA A 29 -18.29 19.79 -14.56
CA ALA A 29 -18.76 19.47 -13.22
C ALA A 29 -17.92 20.25 -12.19
N PRO A 30 -18.53 20.81 -11.14
CA PRO A 30 -17.79 21.52 -10.10
C PRO A 30 -16.90 20.51 -9.35
N GLU A 31 -15.60 20.79 -9.31
CA GLU A 31 -14.64 20.00 -8.56
C GLU A 31 -15.01 20.01 -7.07
N GLN A 32 -15.36 18.85 -6.53
CA GLN A 32 -15.68 18.69 -5.12
C GLN A 32 -14.37 18.64 -4.32
N PRO A 33 -14.20 19.46 -3.26
CA PRO A 33 -13.07 19.29 -2.36
C PRO A 33 -13.17 17.92 -1.68
N SER A 34 -12.19 17.04 -1.90
CA SER A 34 -12.10 15.73 -1.27
C SER A 34 -11.69 15.85 0.20
N THR A 35 -12.57 16.35 1.05
CA THR A 35 -12.36 16.39 2.50
C THR A 35 -12.68 15.03 3.12
N SER A 36 -11.81 14.04 2.91
CA SER A 36 -11.73 12.89 3.82
C SER A 36 -11.39 13.41 5.23
N PRO A 37 -12.08 12.95 6.29
CA PRO A 37 -11.74 13.36 7.66
C PRO A 37 -10.29 12.94 7.99
N ALA A 38 -9.44 13.92 8.28
CA ALA A 38 -8.07 13.63 8.72
C ALA A 38 -8.13 12.81 10.03
N LEU A 39 -7.52 11.63 10.01
CA LEU A 39 -7.37 10.83 11.23
C LEU A 39 -6.44 11.59 12.20
N PRO A 40 -6.77 11.63 13.51
CA PRO A 40 -5.93 12.28 14.50
C PRO A 40 -4.57 11.57 14.60
N SER A 41 -3.54 12.34 14.96
CA SER A 41 -2.21 11.81 15.26
C SER A 41 -2.26 10.90 16.49
N ASP A 42 -2.17 9.60 16.25
CA ASP A 42 -2.06 8.57 17.28
C ASP A 42 -0.64 7.99 17.26
N ARG A 43 -0.14 7.51 18.41
CA ARG A 43 1.19 6.90 18.57
C ARG A 43 2.34 7.65 17.83
N GLY A 44 2.33 8.98 17.84
CA GLY A 44 3.44 9.81 17.33
C GLY A 44 3.56 9.99 15.80
N LEU A 45 2.62 9.48 15.00
CA LEU A 45 2.55 9.75 13.55
C LEU A 45 1.66 10.97 13.28
N ARG A 46 2.15 11.93 12.50
CA ARG A 46 1.43 13.18 12.17
C ARG A 46 0.24 12.94 11.24
N GLY A 47 -0.80 13.75 11.41
CA GLY A 47 -1.99 13.72 10.55
C GLY A 47 -1.72 14.35 9.18
N LEU A 48 -2.40 13.88 8.13
CA LEU A 48 -2.20 14.38 6.76
C LEU A 48 -2.39 15.91 6.63
N ALA A 49 -3.31 16.50 7.41
CA ALA A 49 -3.57 17.94 7.41
C ALA A 49 -2.38 18.80 7.86
N GLU A 50 -1.39 18.22 8.55
CA GLU A 50 -0.15 18.92 8.94
C GLU A 50 0.77 19.22 7.74
N PHE A 51 0.49 18.62 6.56
CA PHE A 51 1.25 18.77 5.32
C PHE A 51 0.53 19.59 4.24
N ASP A 52 -0.63 20.17 4.55
CA ASP A 52 -1.42 20.95 3.58
C ASP A 52 -0.84 22.34 3.26
N GLY A 53 0.09 22.83 4.09
CA GLY A 53 0.85 24.05 3.84
C GLY A 53 2.04 23.90 2.89
N LEU A 54 2.39 22.67 2.49
CA LEU A 54 3.53 22.35 1.62
C LEU A 54 3.06 22.03 0.19
N ALA A 55 3.93 22.17 -0.80
CA ALA A 55 3.62 21.85 -2.20
C ALA A 55 4.78 21.16 -2.94
N GLY A 56 4.46 20.41 -3.99
CA GLY A 56 5.44 19.76 -4.88
C GLY A 56 6.45 18.88 -4.14
N GLU A 57 7.71 18.99 -4.54
CA GLU A 57 8.84 18.22 -3.99
C GLU A 57 8.99 18.36 -2.47
N GLU A 58 8.81 19.57 -1.91
CA GLU A 58 8.87 19.80 -0.46
C GLU A 58 7.80 18.99 0.28
N ARG A 59 6.57 18.93 -0.26
CA ARG A 59 5.49 18.12 0.31
C ARG A 59 5.80 16.63 0.18
N ALA A 60 6.30 16.18 -0.97
CA ALA A 60 6.64 14.78 -1.19
C ALA A 60 7.71 14.30 -0.20
N LEU A 61 8.81 15.05 -0.05
CA LEU A 61 9.88 14.73 0.90
C LEU A 61 9.37 14.72 2.35
N ALA A 62 8.62 15.74 2.77
CA ALA A 62 8.08 15.81 4.13
C ALA A 62 7.08 14.68 4.45
N LEU A 63 6.27 14.25 3.46
CA LEU A 63 5.39 13.10 3.60
C LEU A 63 6.18 11.79 3.68
N PHE A 64 7.22 11.61 2.86
CA PHE A 64 8.04 10.40 2.90
C PHE A 64 8.87 10.30 4.19
N ASP A 65 9.34 11.42 4.74
CA ASP A 65 9.98 11.45 6.07
C ASP A 65 9.01 10.98 7.18
N GLU A 66 7.72 11.30 7.06
CA GLU A 66 6.70 10.85 8.02
C GLU A 66 6.36 9.36 7.85
N VAL A 67 6.16 8.90 6.60
CA VAL A 67 6.05 7.49 6.22
C VAL A 67 7.27 6.70 6.71
N GLY A 68 8.46 7.30 6.63
CA GLY A 68 9.73 6.74 7.06
C GLY A 68 9.78 6.36 8.53
N LYS A 69 9.04 7.05 9.41
CA LYS A 69 8.91 6.68 10.83
C LYS A 69 8.30 5.29 11.03
N VAL A 70 7.41 4.87 10.13
CA VAL A 70 6.81 3.53 10.14
C VAL A 70 7.76 2.54 9.46
N ILE A 71 8.24 2.86 8.26
CA ILE A 71 9.12 1.97 7.46
C ILE A 71 10.40 1.58 8.21
N LEU A 72 11.01 2.53 8.94
CA LEU A 72 12.21 2.30 9.75
C LEU A 72 11.90 1.72 11.14
N HIS A 73 10.63 1.61 11.54
CA HIS A 73 10.24 1.08 12.84
C HIS A 73 10.62 -0.41 12.95
N PRO A 74 11.01 -0.92 14.14
CA PRO A 74 11.31 -2.34 14.33
C PRO A 74 10.19 -3.27 13.86
N ARG A 75 8.92 -2.86 13.89
CA ARG A 75 7.82 -3.69 13.35
C ARG A 75 7.92 -3.96 11.84
N CYS A 76 8.56 -3.06 11.08
CA CYS A 76 8.81 -3.21 9.65
C CYS A 76 10.21 -3.79 9.38
N VAL A 77 11.29 -3.18 9.89
CA VAL A 77 12.67 -3.60 9.56
C VAL A 77 13.04 -5.00 10.06
N ASN A 78 12.38 -5.52 11.10
CA ASN A 78 12.56 -6.91 11.55
C ASN A 78 12.08 -7.94 10.50
N CYS A 79 11.08 -7.57 9.69
CA CYS A 79 10.53 -8.39 8.61
C CYS A 79 11.25 -8.16 7.26
N HIS A 80 12.08 -7.11 7.18
CA HIS A 80 12.92 -6.74 6.04
C HIS A 80 14.44 -6.77 6.39
N PRO A 81 14.96 -7.90 6.92
CA PRO A 81 16.36 -8.01 7.35
C PRO A 81 17.33 -7.97 6.15
N SER A 82 18.59 -7.61 6.42
CA SER A 82 19.68 -7.64 5.43
C SER A 82 20.44 -8.98 5.40
N SER A 83 19.86 -10.01 6.00
CA SER A 83 20.34 -11.39 5.97
C SER A 83 19.16 -12.36 5.95
N GLU A 84 19.40 -13.64 5.64
CA GLU A 84 18.37 -14.69 5.74
C GLU A 84 17.79 -14.86 7.15
N ARG A 85 18.44 -14.36 8.20
CA ARG A 85 17.94 -14.44 9.57
C ARG A 85 17.15 -13.16 9.92
N PRO A 86 15.86 -13.27 10.28
CA PRO A 86 15.09 -12.13 10.79
C PRO A 86 15.62 -11.64 12.13
N THR A 87 15.25 -10.41 12.48
CA THR A 87 15.45 -9.83 13.81
C THR A 87 14.13 -9.73 14.58
N GLN A 88 14.18 -9.46 15.89
CA GLN A 88 13.01 -9.40 16.77
C GLN A 88 13.18 -8.35 17.88
N GLY A 89 12.08 -7.99 18.53
CA GLY A 89 12.06 -6.95 19.56
C GLY A 89 12.34 -5.55 18.99
N GLU A 90 12.51 -4.58 19.88
CA GLU A 90 12.78 -3.19 19.48
C GLU A 90 14.27 -2.94 19.20
N ASP A 91 15.16 -3.63 19.91
CA ASP A 91 16.62 -3.58 19.71
C ASP A 91 17.12 -4.30 18.44
N GLY A 92 16.21 -4.89 17.64
CA GLY A 92 16.57 -5.60 16.41
C GLY A 92 17.51 -6.79 16.63
N VAL A 93 17.37 -7.54 17.73
CA VAL A 93 18.23 -8.70 18.02
C VAL A 93 17.92 -9.87 17.06
N PRO A 94 18.91 -10.67 16.63
CA PRO A 94 18.65 -11.82 15.75
C PRO A 94 17.63 -12.80 16.35
N HIS A 95 16.66 -13.25 15.54
CA HIS A 95 15.51 -14.05 16.00
C HIS A 95 15.93 -15.29 16.79
N GLN A 96 15.24 -15.60 17.89
CA GLN A 96 15.51 -16.74 18.77
C GLN A 96 14.25 -17.61 18.94
N PRO A 97 14.30 -18.93 18.63
CA PRO A 97 15.46 -19.70 18.18
C PRO A 97 15.93 -19.29 16.78
N LEU A 98 17.11 -19.79 16.37
CA LEU A 98 17.63 -19.60 15.02
C LEU A 98 16.64 -20.16 13.98
N VAL A 99 16.10 -19.26 13.17
CA VAL A 99 15.31 -19.55 11.96
C VAL A 99 15.90 -18.75 10.80
N LEU A 100 15.62 -19.18 9.57
CA LEU A 100 16.07 -18.54 8.34
C LEU A 100 14.86 -18.39 7.40
N GLY A 101 14.71 -17.25 6.75
CA GLY A 101 13.70 -16.96 5.73
C GLY A 101 13.97 -17.63 4.38
N LEU A 102 14.31 -18.92 4.41
CA LEU A 102 14.36 -19.75 3.21
C LEU A 102 12.94 -20.01 2.67
N ASN A 103 12.85 -20.62 1.49
CA ASN A 103 11.57 -20.96 0.83
C ASN A 103 10.64 -19.74 0.74
N ASP A 104 11.11 -18.69 0.05
CA ASP A 104 10.39 -17.42 -0.13
C ASP A 104 9.89 -16.80 1.19
N GLY A 105 10.75 -16.85 2.23
CA GLY A 105 10.46 -16.29 3.54
C GLY A 105 9.59 -17.17 4.46
N THR A 106 9.14 -18.35 4.02
CA THR A 106 8.27 -19.24 4.81
C THR A 106 9.01 -20.14 5.81
N GLY A 107 10.34 -20.20 5.72
CA GLY A 107 11.21 -20.95 6.62
C GLY A 107 11.78 -22.23 5.99
N ALA A 108 12.84 -22.77 6.60
CA ALA A 108 13.48 -24.00 6.13
C ALA A 108 12.56 -25.23 6.30
N ASP A 109 12.64 -26.24 5.43
CA ASP A 109 11.78 -27.44 5.46
C ASP A 109 11.70 -28.14 6.83
N GLY A 110 12.82 -28.16 7.57
CA GLY A 110 12.90 -28.78 8.90
C GLY A 110 12.42 -27.90 10.06
N LEU A 111 12.20 -26.60 9.82
CA LEU A 111 11.73 -25.62 10.80
C LEU A 111 11.04 -24.43 10.08
N PRO A 112 9.84 -24.65 9.49
CA PRO A 112 9.07 -23.59 8.86
C PRO A 112 8.55 -22.61 9.91
N CYS A 113 8.30 -21.35 9.51
CA CYS A 113 7.79 -20.32 10.41
C CYS A 113 6.49 -20.74 11.11
N THR A 114 5.62 -21.47 10.39
CA THR A 114 4.34 -22.01 10.89
C THR A 114 4.47 -23.06 11.99
N ALA A 115 5.67 -23.55 12.31
CA ALA A 115 5.90 -24.39 13.49
C ALA A 115 5.71 -23.62 14.82
N CYS A 116 5.81 -22.29 14.78
CA CYS A 116 5.64 -21.41 15.94
C CYS A 116 4.57 -20.33 15.70
N HIS A 117 4.57 -19.71 14.51
CA HIS A 117 3.68 -18.61 14.15
C HIS A 117 2.35 -19.14 13.62
N GLY A 118 1.25 -18.81 14.32
CA GLY A 118 -0.11 -19.20 13.92
C GLY A 118 -0.84 -18.09 13.16
N GLU A 119 -2.13 -18.31 12.92
CA GLU A 119 -3.03 -17.31 12.28
C GLU A 119 -3.17 -16.01 13.09
N THR A 120 -2.96 -16.07 14.41
CA THR A 120 -3.06 -14.93 15.33
C THR A 120 -1.91 -14.95 16.34
N ASN A 121 -1.66 -13.80 16.97
CA ASN A 121 -0.72 -13.69 18.09
C ASN A 121 -1.06 -14.70 19.20
N PHE A 122 -0.06 -15.45 19.66
CA PHE A 122 -0.23 -16.43 20.74
C PHE A 122 0.92 -16.36 21.75
N ARG A 123 0.59 -15.98 22.99
CA ARG A 123 1.57 -15.63 24.04
C ARG A 123 2.52 -14.54 23.50
N ASN A 124 3.82 -14.80 23.49
CA ASN A 124 4.83 -13.86 22.99
C ASN A 124 5.21 -14.11 21.52
N VAL A 125 4.50 -15.00 20.81
CA VAL A 125 4.77 -15.30 19.40
C VAL A 125 3.77 -14.52 18.53
N PRO A 126 4.24 -13.70 17.57
CA PRO A 126 3.34 -13.02 16.65
C PRO A 126 2.71 -14.00 15.65
N GLY A 127 1.57 -13.63 15.06
CA GLY A 127 0.88 -14.49 14.10
C GLY A 127 0.03 -13.74 13.09
N ASN A 128 -0.07 -14.32 11.89
CA ASN A 128 -0.87 -13.89 10.75
C ASN A 128 -1.08 -15.10 9.82
N PRO A 129 -2.23 -15.26 9.12
CA PRO A 129 -2.44 -16.40 8.20
C PRO A 129 -1.42 -16.46 7.04
N LYS A 130 -0.80 -15.34 6.68
CA LYS A 130 0.23 -15.20 5.65
C LYS A 130 1.63 -14.95 6.25
N TRP A 131 1.93 -15.44 7.46
CA TRP A 131 3.21 -15.15 8.11
C TRP A 131 4.44 -15.65 7.32
N HIS A 132 5.16 -14.73 6.68
CA HIS A 132 6.41 -14.95 5.96
C HIS A 132 7.33 -13.74 6.06
N LEU A 133 8.61 -13.92 5.74
CA LEU A 133 9.61 -12.86 5.65
C LEU A 133 9.56 -12.16 4.28
N ALA A 134 9.91 -10.87 4.23
CA ALA A 134 10.14 -10.21 2.94
C ALA A 134 11.36 -10.82 2.22
N PRO A 135 11.36 -10.92 0.87
CA PRO A 135 12.52 -11.35 0.10
C PRO A 135 13.75 -10.47 0.34
N ILE A 136 14.96 -11.03 0.18
CA ILE A 136 16.22 -10.33 0.46
C ILE A 136 16.43 -9.10 -0.44
N GLU A 137 15.85 -9.10 -1.64
CA GLU A 137 15.79 -7.98 -2.57
C GLU A 137 15.04 -6.77 -1.98
N MET A 138 14.15 -7.00 -1.01
CA MET A 138 13.37 -6.00 -0.25
C MET A 138 13.99 -5.67 1.11
N ALA A 139 15.23 -6.07 1.40
CA ALA A 139 15.91 -5.74 2.66
C ALA A 139 15.96 -4.23 2.92
N TRP A 140 15.56 -3.81 4.13
CA TRP A 140 15.58 -2.43 4.62
C TRP A 140 16.51 -2.24 5.82
N GLN A 141 16.79 -3.30 6.58
CA GLN A 141 17.66 -3.25 7.75
C GLN A 141 19.05 -2.69 7.42
N GLY A 142 19.38 -1.54 8.03
CA GLY A 142 20.67 -0.87 7.86
C GLY A 142 20.76 0.06 6.64
N ARG A 143 19.67 0.24 5.89
CA ARG A 143 19.58 1.22 4.80
C ARG A 143 19.11 2.58 5.28
N THR A 144 19.43 3.63 4.53
CA THR A 144 18.88 4.96 4.75
C THR A 144 17.46 5.08 4.19
N LEU A 145 16.73 6.13 4.59
CA LEU A 145 15.37 6.34 4.11
C LEU A 145 15.33 6.62 2.59
N GLY A 146 16.33 7.32 2.05
CA GLY A 146 16.48 7.56 0.61
C GLY A 146 16.73 6.27 -0.18
N GLU A 147 17.58 5.38 0.34
CA GLU A 147 17.81 4.06 -0.25
C GLU A 147 16.56 3.18 -0.27
N ILE A 148 15.77 3.19 0.82
CA ILE A 148 14.50 2.44 0.90
C ILE A 148 13.45 3.05 -0.03
N CYS A 149 13.36 4.38 -0.11
CA CYS A 149 12.47 5.05 -1.06
C CYS A 149 12.78 4.63 -2.50
N ALA A 150 14.05 4.75 -2.91
CA ALA A 150 14.50 4.37 -4.24
C ALA A 150 14.32 2.88 -4.54
N GLN A 151 14.21 2.02 -3.53
CA GLN A 151 13.92 0.59 -3.65
C GLN A 151 12.42 0.31 -3.79
N ILE A 152 11.58 0.97 -2.98
CA ILE A 152 10.13 0.89 -3.07
C ILE A 152 9.64 1.37 -4.45
N SER A 153 10.21 2.48 -4.94
CA SER A 153 9.88 3.06 -6.25
C SER A 153 10.37 2.28 -7.47
N ASP A 154 11.07 1.16 -7.28
CA ASP A 154 11.65 0.34 -8.35
C ASP A 154 10.96 -1.02 -8.45
N PRO A 155 10.15 -1.28 -9.50
CA PRO A 155 9.49 -2.56 -9.72
C PRO A 155 10.43 -3.78 -9.72
N ALA A 156 11.69 -3.61 -10.09
CA ALA A 156 12.68 -4.70 -10.06
C ALA A 156 13.15 -5.07 -8.64
N ARG A 157 12.85 -4.22 -7.63
CA ARG A 157 13.29 -4.40 -6.23
C ARG A 157 12.16 -4.33 -5.19
N ASN A 158 10.91 -4.08 -5.60
CA ASN A 158 9.72 -4.06 -4.74
C ASN A 158 8.79 -5.30 -4.90
N GLY A 159 9.21 -6.27 -5.74
CA GLY A 159 8.43 -7.44 -6.10
C GLY A 159 7.46 -7.24 -7.26
N GLY A 160 7.82 -6.40 -8.24
CA GLY A 160 7.06 -6.19 -9.48
C GLY A 160 5.85 -5.27 -9.37
N LYS A 161 5.64 -4.61 -8.22
CA LYS A 161 4.47 -3.78 -7.95
C LYS A 161 4.56 -2.41 -8.62
N ASP A 162 3.45 -1.94 -9.16
CA ASP A 162 3.28 -0.52 -9.48
C ASP A 162 2.92 0.33 -8.25
N MET A 163 2.78 1.65 -8.41
CA MET A 163 2.48 2.57 -7.31
C MET A 163 1.09 2.37 -6.70
N ALA A 164 0.09 1.92 -7.47
CA ALA A 164 -1.24 1.63 -6.95
C ALA A 164 -1.25 0.32 -6.15
N GLU A 165 -0.54 -0.70 -6.64
CA GLU A 165 -0.33 -1.96 -5.90
C GLU A 165 0.48 -1.75 -4.62
N LEU A 166 1.47 -0.86 -4.63
CA LEU A 166 2.20 -0.43 -3.43
C LEU A 166 1.28 0.31 -2.45
N ALA A 167 0.46 1.25 -2.91
CA ALA A 167 -0.48 1.98 -2.06
C ALA A 167 -1.46 1.02 -1.36
N HIS A 168 -2.04 0.08 -2.11
CA HIS A 168 -2.89 -0.97 -1.57
C HIS A 168 -2.15 -1.86 -0.57
N HIS A 169 -0.93 -2.32 -0.89
CA HIS A 169 -0.13 -3.13 0.02
C HIS A 169 0.17 -2.40 1.35
N MET A 170 0.57 -1.13 1.30
CA MET A 170 0.85 -0.34 2.50
C MET A 170 -0.42 -0.07 3.33
N ALA A 171 -1.55 0.20 2.67
CA ALA A 171 -2.80 0.61 3.32
C ALA A 171 -3.69 -0.55 3.81
N GLU A 172 -3.64 -1.73 3.16
CA GLU A 172 -4.66 -2.78 3.30
C GLU A 172 -4.10 -4.21 3.48
N ASP A 173 -2.81 -4.46 3.26
CA ASP A 173 -2.24 -5.80 3.45
C ASP A 173 -2.29 -6.22 4.93
N GLU A 174 -2.87 -7.39 5.20
CA GLU A 174 -3.04 -7.91 6.56
C GLU A 174 -1.72 -8.28 7.26
N LEU A 175 -0.67 -8.62 6.49
CA LEU A 175 0.65 -8.86 7.06
C LEU A 175 1.37 -7.54 7.37
N VAL A 176 1.10 -6.47 6.61
CA VAL A 176 1.54 -5.12 6.97
C VAL A 176 0.77 -4.63 8.20
N ALA A 177 -0.53 -4.94 8.30
CA ALA A 177 -1.40 -4.61 9.44
C ALA A 177 -0.92 -5.16 10.80
N TYR A 178 -0.14 -6.25 10.79
CA TYR A 178 0.54 -6.77 11.98
C TYR A 178 1.36 -5.69 12.70
N GLY A 179 1.94 -4.74 11.96
CA GLY A 179 2.79 -3.69 12.52
C GLY A 179 2.10 -2.87 13.63
N TRP A 180 0.78 -2.73 13.60
CA TRP A 180 0.00 -2.01 14.61
C TRP A 180 -0.70 -2.91 15.63
N ASN A 181 -0.63 -4.23 15.43
CA ASN A 181 -1.28 -5.27 16.23
C ASN A 181 -0.29 -6.38 16.67
N PRO A 182 0.90 -6.07 17.23
CA PRO A 182 1.82 -7.10 17.71
C PRO A 182 1.34 -7.71 19.05
N PRO A 183 1.98 -8.80 19.54
CA PRO A 183 1.80 -9.26 20.92
C PRO A 183 2.07 -8.15 21.94
N GLU A 184 1.36 -8.16 23.07
CA GLU A 184 1.30 -7.08 24.08
C GLU A 184 2.65 -6.59 24.65
N HIS A 185 3.72 -7.37 24.49
CA HIS A 185 5.06 -7.05 24.99
C HIS A 185 5.95 -6.32 23.97
N LEU A 186 5.46 -6.08 22.76
CA LEU A 186 6.17 -5.36 21.69
C LEU A 186 5.50 -4.00 21.42
N GLU A 187 6.30 -3.03 20.97
CA GLU A 187 5.78 -1.72 20.62
C GLU A 187 5.09 -1.77 19.24
N PRO A 188 3.82 -1.31 19.12
CA PRO A 188 3.17 -1.12 17.84
C PRO A 188 3.83 0.01 17.03
N ALA A 189 3.78 -0.08 15.71
CA ALA A 189 4.23 0.99 14.83
C ALA A 189 3.48 2.33 15.08
N PRO A 190 4.12 3.48 14.79
CA PRO A 190 3.48 4.79 14.91
C PRO A 190 2.17 4.90 14.13
N GLY A 191 1.21 5.67 14.64
CA GLY A 191 -0.08 5.88 13.98
C GLY A 191 -0.99 4.64 13.96
N ASN A 192 -1.59 4.42 12.79
CA ASN A 192 -2.37 3.24 12.42
C ASN A 192 -2.23 3.03 10.91
N GLN A 193 -2.53 1.82 10.41
CA GLN A 193 -2.34 1.50 8.99
C GLN A 193 -3.12 2.42 8.04
N ALA A 194 -4.33 2.85 8.42
CA ALA A 194 -5.14 3.73 7.59
C ALA A 194 -4.52 5.14 7.44
N LEU A 195 -3.90 5.68 8.50
CA LEU A 195 -3.15 6.94 8.42
C LEU A 195 -1.84 6.76 7.65
N PHE A 196 -1.12 5.65 7.86
CA PHE A 196 0.08 5.32 7.10
C PHE A 196 -0.19 5.22 5.59
N GLY A 197 -1.24 4.51 5.20
CA GLY A 197 -1.71 4.42 3.81
C GLY A 197 -2.11 5.77 3.22
N GLN A 198 -2.79 6.63 3.99
CA GLN A 198 -3.11 8.00 3.56
C GLN A 198 -1.86 8.86 3.31
N LEU A 199 -0.85 8.78 4.19
CA LEU A 199 0.42 9.51 4.02
C LEU A 199 1.21 8.96 2.82
N PHE A 200 1.23 7.64 2.62
CA PHE A 200 1.89 7.00 1.48
C PHE A 200 1.21 7.34 0.15
N GLN A 201 -0.12 7.33 0.08
CA GLN A 201 -0.86 7.79 -1.10
C GLN A 201 -0.60 9.28 -1.37
N ALA A 202 -0.63 10.13 -0.34
CA ALA A 202 -0.34 11.55 -0.50
C ALA A 202 1.10 11.82 -1.00
N TRP A 203 2.07 10.97 -0.63
CA TRP A 203 3.43 11.00 -1.18
C TRP A 203 3.46 10.65 -2.66
N ILE A 204 2.73 9.61 -3.08
CA ILE A 204 2.55 9.26 -4.51
C ILE A 204 1.92 10.44 -5.26
N ASP A 205 0.83 11.01 -4.75
CA ASP A 205 0.11 12.15 -5.35
C ASP A 205 0.99 13.41 -5.44
N ALA A 206 1.95 13.58 -4.51
CA ALA A 206 2.94 14.65 -4.53
C ALA A 206 4.13 14.40 -5.49
N GLY A 207 4.15 13.25 -6.20
CA GLY A 207 5.13 12.91 -7.23
C GLY A 207 6.14 11.83 -6.83
N ALA A 208 5.92 11.12 -5.71
CA ALA A 208 6.76 10.01 -5.24
C ALA A 208 8.27 10.34 -5.12
N VAL A 209 8.60 11.60 -4.77
CA VAL A 209 10.00 12.04 -4.69
C VAL A 209 10.71 11.43 -3.49
N CYS A 210 11.93 10.96 -3.69
CA CYS A 210 12.74 10.33 -2.66
C CYS A 210 13.75 11.30 -2.02
N PRO A 211 13.97 11.21 -0.69
CA PRO A 211 15.14 11.81 -0.04
C PRO A 211 16.43 11.31 -0.69
N GLN A 212 17.51 12.09 -0.52
CA GLN A 212 18.83 11.63 -0.94
C GLN A 212 19.27 10.39 -0.12
N PRO A 213 19.98 9.43 -0.74
CA PRO A 213 20.56 8.28 -0.04
C PRO A 213 21.50 8.66 1.11
#